data_AF-A0AAV8GJ49-F1
#
_entry.id   AF-A0AAV8GJ49-F1
#
_cell.length_a   1.000
_cell.length_b   1.000
_cell.length_c   1.000
_cell.angle_alpha   90.00
_cell.angle_beta   90.00
_cell.angle_gamma   90.00
#
_symmetry.space_group_name_H-M   'P 1'
#
loop_
_entity.id
_entity.type
_entity.pdbx_description
1 polymer ?
#
loop_
_entity_poly.entity_id
_entity_poly.type
_entity_poly.pdbx_seq_one_letter_code
_entity_poly.pdbx_strand_id
1 'polypeptide(L)'
;MEDLPSHLISEILSSGRLGPADLARVEATCRMFRSGGHVAFTGGEFASLVEYAAYRICQNHEMFASLSQEAKVALLERCGGIWKKALRFLKSVEGSSGTVETASGNMQVSTGRYHTLLIHDSSVYSCGSSLCGVLGHGQDITQCGSFRRVNLPSLSQVVNISASHNHTAFVMQTGEVFSCGDNSSYCCGHGEAGRTIFKPTRIEALDGIPCKQVATGLSFTVILTGNGQVYTCGSNSHGQLGHGDTHDRSEPKLISLFEGLGKVVQVAAGASYTFAVTDDGVVHSFGSCTNFCLGHGDQHDELLPRAIQHFCRRNTHIVRVSAGDEHAVALDSSGYVYTWGRGYCGALGHGDETDRTSPEPLTNLKNKIAVQVCARKRKTFVLTDEGSAYAFGWMGFGSLGFPDKGTSDKVMKPMFLESLRSHYISQISTGLYHTVAVTRKGLVFGFGDNERGQLGHEWMRGCLKPTEIVVQRGIDDTGTTNGNVAIAAQSG
;
A
#
# COMPACT_ATOMS: atom_id res chain seq x y z
N MET A 1 28.84 -4.55 35.90
CA MET A 1 28.34 -5.11 34.62
C MET A 1 29.31 -4.66 33.53
N GLU A 2 30.58 -4.98 33.77
CA GLU A 2 31.71 -4.72 32.90
C GLU A 2 31.76 -5.84 31.84
N ASP A 3 32.03 -5.44 30.61
CA ASP A 3 32.44 -6.24 29.46
C ASP A 3 31.50 -7.34 28.96
N LEU A 4 30.33 -6.93 28.44
CA LEU A 4 29.89 -7.59 27.21
C LEU A 4 30.85 -7.13 26.09
N PRO A 5 31.57 -8.02 25.42
CA PRO A 5 32.53 -7.61 24.42
C PRO A 5 31.80 -6.92 23.25
N SER A 6 32.39 -5.83 22.75
CA SER A 6 31.76 -4.91 21.77
C SER A 6 31.24 -5.60 20.50
N HIS A 7 31.84 -6.72 20.10
CA HIS A 7 31.37 -7.56 18.99
C HIS A 7 30.00 -8.18 19.27
N LEU A 8 29.76 -8.69 20.48
CA LEU A 8 28.50 -9.33 20.87
C LEU A 8 27.37 -8.29 20.94
N ILE A 9 27.70 -7.11 21.46
CA ILE A 9 26.78 -5.96 21.49
C ILE A 9 26.45 -5.52 20.06
N SER A 10 27.45 -5.39 19.18
CA SER A 10 27.23 -5.07 17.78
C SER A 10 26.37 -6.11 17.07
N GLU A 11 26.53 -7.39 17.38
CA GLU A 11 25.75 -8.48 16.81
C GLU A 11 24.29 -8.41 17.27
N ILE A 12 24.04 -8.19 18.56
CA ILE A 12 22.70 -7.99 19.11
C ILE A 12 22.02 -6.79 18.46
N LEU A 13 22.70 -5.64 18.38
CA LEU A 13 22.14 -4.43 17.76
C LEU A 13 21.88 -4.61 16.25
N SER A 14 22.73 -5.36 15.56
CA SER A 14 22.62 -5.62 14.12
C SER A 14 21.72 -6.80 13.76
N SER A 15 21.14 -7.48 14.76
CA SER A 15 20.30 -8.67 14.56
C SER A 15 18.99 -8.40 13.80
N GLY A 16 18.64 -7.12 13.59
CA GLY A 16 17.40 -6.69 12.95
C GLY A 16 16.18 -6.69 13.87
N ARG A 17 16.29 -7.24 15.09
CA ARG A 17 15.21 -7.30 16.09
C ARG A 17 14.83 -5.93 16.67
N LEU A 18 15.77 -4.98 16.66
CA LEU A 18 15.52 -3.61 17.12
C LEU A 18 15.11 -2.73 15.94
N GLY A 19 14.03 -1.99 16.12
CA GLY A 19 13.61 -0.95 15.18
C GLY A 19 14.49 0.29 15.25
N PRO A 20 14.40 1.20 14.26
CA PRO A 20 15.12 2.48 14.27
C PRO A 20 14.87 3.31 15.53
N ALA A 21 13.65 3.27 16.06
CA ALA A 21 13.28 3.97 17.29
C ALA A 21 13.93 3.32 18.52
N ASP A 22 14.05 1.99 18.56
CA ASP A 22 14.73 1.28 19.64
C ASP A 22 16.22 1.59 19.64
N LEU A 23 16.84 1.54 18.47
CA LEU A 23 18.23 1.94 18.25
C LEU A 23 18.48 3.38 18.74
N ALA A 24 17.62 4.33 18.34
CA ALA A 24 17.71 5.71 18.83
C ALA A 24 17.51 5.83 20.35
N ARG A 25 16.60 5.05 20.94
CA ARG A 25 16.40 5.02 22.40
C ARG A 25 17.61 4.46 23.13
N VAL A 26 18.21 3.39 22.63
CA VAL A 26 19.43 2.77 23.19
C VAL A 26 20.59 3.76 23.19
N GLU A 27 20.78 4.49 22.08
CA GLU A 27 21.79 5.54 21.99
C GLU A 27 21.50 6.71 22.95
N ALA A 28 20.22 7.07 23.10
CA ALA A 28 19.80 8.15 24.00
C ALA A 28 19.95 7.77 25.48
N THR A 29 19.79 6.50 25.87
CA THR A 29 19.82 6.09 27.28
C THR A 29 21.22 5.71 27.78
N CYS A 30 22.15 5.33 26.91
CA CYS A 30 23.46 4.85 27.33
C CYS A 30 24.62 5.48 26.53
N ARG A 31 25.55 6.12 27.25
CA ARG A 31 26.71 6.84 26.67
C ARG A 31 27.71 5.92 25.97
N MET A 32 27.78 4.64 26.35
CA MET A 32 28.64 3.65 25.69
C MET A 32 28.34 3.54 24.19
N PHE A 33 27.07 3.70 23.83
CA PHE A 33 26.63 3.69 22.43
C PHE A 33 26.85 5.02 21.71
N ARG A 34 27.20 6.10 22.42
CA ARG A 34 27.43 7.44 21.84
C ARG A 34 28.90 7.74 21.54
N SER A 35 29.81 6.81 21.85
CA SER A 35 31.28 7.01 21.87
C SER A 35 31.73 8.11 20.90
N GLY A 36 32.14 9.24 21.46
CA GLY A 36 32.42 10.52 20.79
C GLY A 36 33.71 10.56 19.97
N GLY A 37 34.02 9.49 19.24
CA GLY A 37 35.09 9.42 18.27
C GLY A 37 34.67 8.42 17.19
N HIS A 38 34.91 8.77 15.92
CA HIS A 38 34.66 7.89 14.78
C HIS A 38 35.30 6.52 15.06
N VAL A 39 34.46 5.50 15.23
CA VAL A 39 34.96 4.15 15.45
C VAL A 39 35.08 3.50 14.07
N ALA A 40 36.29 3.13 13.69
CA ALA A 40 36.55 2.46 12.43
C ALA A 40 35.99 1.03 12.49
N PHE A 41 34.97 0.76 11.69
CA PHE A 41 34.44 -0.58 11.46
C PHE A 41 34.64 -0.96 9.99
N THR A 42 34.49 -2.26 9.69
CA THR A 42 34.47 -2.72 8.30
C THR A 42 33.35 -2.01 7.53
N GLY A 43 33.70 -1.21 6.52
CA GLY A 43 32.75 -0.41 5.74
C GLY A 43 32.77 1.10 6.02
N GLY A 44 33.60 1.59 6.95
CA GLY A 44 33.87 3.03 7.12
C GLY A 44 33.92 3.50 8.58
N GLU A 45 33.98 4.82 8.75
CA GLU A 45 33.90 5.49 10.04
C GLU A 45 32.45 5.81 10.39
N PHE A 46 31.99 5.37 11.56
CA PHE A 46 30.63 5.60 12.02
C PHE A 46 30.62 6.48 13.26
N ALA A 47 29.61 7.36 13.34
CA ALA A 47 29.43 8.27 14.49
C ALA A 47 29.08 7.53 15.79
N SER A 48 28.55 6.31 15.69
CA SER A 48 28.17 5.50 16.85
C SER A 48 28.05 4.01 16.51
N LEU A 49 28.09 3.15 17.54
CA LEU A 49 27.80 1.71 17.40
C LEU A 49 26.39 1.45 16.85
N VAL A 50 25.45 2.33 17.18
CA VAL A 50 24.05 2.24 16.76
C VAL A 50 23.89 2.64 15.29
N GLU A 51 24.65 3.64 14.82
CA GLU A 51 24.73 3.97 13.40
C GLU A 51 25.37 2.84 12.59
N TYR A 52 26.42 2.20 13.10
CA TYR A 52 26.99 1.00 12.47
C TYR A 52 25.99 -0.17 12.41
N ALA A 53 25.22 -0.40 13.48
CA ALA A 53 24.17 -1.42 13.48
C ALA A 53 23.06 -1.10 12.46
N ALA A 54 22.62 0.15 12.39
CA ALA A 54 21.65 0.59 11.39
C ALA A 54 22.18 0.41 9.96
N TYR A 55 23.45 0.74 9.71
CA TYR A 55 24.13 0.45 8.45
C TYR A 55 24.07 -1.03 8.10
N ARG A 56 24.45 -1.92 9.02
CA ARG A 56 24.42 -3.37 8.79
C ARG A 56 23.01 -3.89 8.48
N ILE A 57 22.00 -3.41 9.21
CA ILE A 57 20.62 -3.78 8.94
C ILE A 57 20.17 -3.27 7.55
N CYS A 58 20.58 -2.05 7.16
CA CYS A 58 20.32 -1.54 5.80
C CYS A 58 20.96 -2.43 4.74
N GLN A 59 22.23 -2.83 4.90
CA GLN A 59 22.91 -3.69 3.92
C GLN A 59 22.20 -5.04 3.72
N ASN A 60 21.54 -5.56 4.75
CA ASN A 60 20.80 -6.81 4.70
C ASN A 60 19.33 -6.64 4.27
N HIS A 61 18.84 -5.41 4.14
CA HIS A 61 17.46 -5.14 3.75
C HIS A 61 17.29 -5.33 2.24
N GLU A 62 16.34 -6.16 1.80
CA GLU A 62 16.19 -6.55 0.37
C GLU A 62 16.17 -5.35 -0.57
N MET A 63 15.31 -4.37 -0.30
CA MET A 63 15.23 -3.12 -1.08
C MET A 63 16.56 -2.38 -1.17
N PHE A 64 17.30 -2.26 -0.07
CA PHE A 64 18.55 -1.51 -0.08
C PHE A 64 19.66 -2.30 -0.77
N ALA A 65 19.68 -3.62 -0.60
CA ALA A 65 20.64 -4.51 -1.23
C ALA A 65 20.54 -4.44 -2.77
N SER A 66 19.33 -4.33 -3.33
CA SER A 66 19.09 -4.25 -4.77
C SER A 66 19.36 -2.87 -5.40
N LEU A 67 19.57 -1.82 -4.59
CA LEU A 67 19.91 -0.49 -5.10
C LEU A 67 21.30 -0.47 -5.76
N SER A 68 21.42 0.31 -6.84
CA SER A 68 22.73 0.70 -7.36
C SER A 68 23.52 1.50 -6.31
N GLN A 69 24.84 1.59 -6.47
CA GLN A 69 25.67 2.34 -5.54
C GLN A 69 25.28 3.82 -5.48
N GLU A 70 24.92 4.41 -6.62
CA GLU A 70 24.44 5.79 -6.73
C GLU A 70 23.13 5.99 -5.97
N ALA A 71 22.19 5.05 -6.09
CA ALA A 71 20.92 5.10 -5.37
C ALA A 71 21.10 4.93 -3.85
N LYS A 72 22.04 4.08 -3.41
CA LYS A 72 22.42 3.95 -1.98
C LYS A 72 22.95 5.26 -1.41
N VAL A 73 23.83 5.92 -2.15
CA VAL A 73 24.39 7.23 -1.77
C VAL A 73 23.29 8.28 -1.73
N ALA A 74 22.46 8.38 -2.77
CA ALA A 74 21.37 9.36 -2.85
C ALA A 74 20.36 9.20 -1.69
N LEU A 75 20.00 7.97 -1.31
CA LEU A 75 19.14 7.72 -0.16
C LEU A 75 19.81 8.16 1.16
N LEU A 76 21.11 7.88 1.33
CA LEU A 76 21.82 8.29 2.53
C LEU A 76 21.95 9.82 2.64
N GLU A 77 22.27 10.49 1.53
CA GLU A 77 22.29 11.96 1.44
C GLU A 77 20.91 12.54 1.76
N ARG A 78 19.85 11.93 1.22
CA ARG A 78 18.46 12.29 1.52
C ARG A 78 18.15 12.19 3.01
N CYS A 79 18.74 11.21 3.67
CA CYS A 79 18.63 10.98 5.11
C CYS A 79 19.62 11.84 5.93
N GLY A 80 20.37 12.75 5.30
CA GLY A 80 21.33 13.63 5.95
C GLY A 80 22.59 12.91 6.46
N GLY A 81 22.98 11.80 5.82
CA GLY A 81 24.12 10.99 6.23
C GLY A 81 23.85 10.03 7.41
N ILE A 82 22.59 9.91 7.85
CA ILE A 82 22.22 9.17 9.06
C ILE A 82 21.59 7.82 8.71
N TRP A 83 22.25 6.73 9.07
CA TRP A 83 21.82 5.36 8.78
C TRP A 83 20.55 4.95 9.51
N LYS A 84 20.31 5.43 10.74
CA LYS A 84 19.02 5.21 11.42
C LYS A 84 17.83 5.79 10.64
N LYS A 85 18.01 6.92 9.95
CA LYS A 85 16.96 7.53 9.12
C LYS A 85 16.76 6.75 7.82
N ALA A 86 17.84 6.30 7.18
CA ALA A 86 17.75 5.40 6.02
C ALA A 86 17.00 4.10 6.39
N LEU A 87 17.35 3.48 7.53
CA LEU A 87 16.65 2.29 8.02
C LEU A 87 15.18 2.56 8.31
N ARG A 88 14.85 3.73 8.88
CA ARG A 88 13.46 4.15 9.10
C ARG A 88 12.71 4.27 7.79
N PHE A 89 13.30 4.90 6.77
CA PHE A 89 12.69 5.00 5.44
C PHE A 89 12.37 3.62 4.87
N LEU A 90 13.36 2.71 4.81
CA LEU A 90 13.21 1.37 4.26
C LEU A 90 12.06 0.59 4.94
N LYS A 91 12.08 0.53 6.29
CA LYS A 91 11.03 -0.12 7.08
C LYS A 91 9.66 0.57 6.94
N SER A 92 9.63 1.89 6.74
CA SER A 92 8.36 2.62 6.56
C SER A 92 7.74 2.40 5.19
N VAL A 93 8.55 2.29 4.13
CA VAL A 93 8.07 1.93 2.79
C VAL A 93 7.53 0.49 2.77
N GLU A 94 8.23 -0.43 3.45
CA GLU A 94 7.78 -1.81 3.61
C GLU A 94 6.46 -1.88 4.40
N GLY A 95 6.44 -1.36 5.63
CA GLY A 95 5.29 -1.44 6.52
C GLY A 95 4.04 -0.75 5.96
N SER A 96 4.18 0.47 5.42
CA SER A 96 3.01 1.22 4.92
C SER A 96 2.34 0.59 3.69
N SER A 97 3.06 -0.28 2.95
CA SER A 97 2.55 -0.93 1.74
C SER A 97 1.86 -2.28 2.00
N GLY A 98 1.99 -2.83 3.22
CA GLY A 98 1.44 -4.11 3.63
C GLY A 98 0.82 -4.03 5.01
N THR A 99 1.15 -4.99 5.87
CA THR A 99 0.72 -4.98 7.28
C THR A 99 1.59 -4.01 8.09
N VAL A 100 0.95 -3.03 8.72
CA VAL A 100 1.60 -2.10 9.65
C VAL A 100 1.53 -2.63 11.07
N GLU A 101 2.67 -2.63 11.76
CA GLU A 101 2.71 -2.87 13.20
C GLU A 101 2.25 -1.60 13.95
N THR A 102 1.21 -1.76 14.77
CA THR A 102 0.68 -0.66 15.60
C THR A 102 0.68 -1.05 17.08
N ALA A 103 0.49 -0.08 17.97
CA ALA A 103 0.37 -0.34 19.39
C ALA A 103 -0.87 -1.22 19.75
N SER A 104 -1.87 -1.33 18.87
CA SER A 104 -3.05 -2.16 19.10
C SER A 104 -2.98 -3.54 18.46
N GLY A 105 -1.92 -3.84 17.70
CA GLY A 105 -1.82 -5.05 16.88
C GLY A 105 -1.40 -4.75 15.44
N ASN A 106 -1.28 -5.81 14.65
CA ASN A 106 -0.94 -5.73 13.24
C ASN A 106 -2.17 -5.31 12.43
N MET A 107 -2.05 -4.32 11.55
CA MET A 107 -3.21 -3.80 10.81
C MET A 107 -2.90 -3.65 9.33
N GLN A 108 -3.91 -3.84 8.49
CA GLN A 108 -3.85 -3.48 7.08
C GLN A 108 -5.24 -3.02 6.63
N VAL A 109 -5.32 -1.97 5.81
CA VAL A 109 -6.60 -1.49 5.27
C VAL A 109 -6.58 -1.43 3.74
N SER A 110 -7.68 -1.85 3.14
CA SER A 110 -7.91 -1.76 1.69
C SER A 110 -9.33 -1.30 1.40
N THR A 111 -9.48 -0.24 0.60
CA THR A 111 -10.78 0.38 0.30
C THR A 111 -11.15 0.18 -1.16
N GLY A 112 -12.32 -0.40 -1.41
CA GLY A 112 -12.86 -0.61 -2.74
C GLY A 112 -13.78 0.51 -3.21
N ARG A 113 -14.76 0.17 -4.06
CA ARG A 113 -15.76 1.14 -4.55
C ARG A 113 -16.72 1.59 -3.45
N TYR A 114 -17.35 0.63 -2.77
CA TYR A 114 -18.34 0.88 -1.71
C TYR A 114 -18.11 -0.03 -0.50
N HIS A 115 -16.88 -0.49 -0.29
CA HIS A 115 -16.53 -1.37 0.82
C HIS A 115 -15.12 -1.08 1.33
N THR A 116 -14.87 -1.52 2.56
CA THR A 116 -13.54 -1.50 3.18
C THR A 116 -13.25 -2.87 3.76
N LEU A 117 -12.02 -3.33 3.56
CA LEU A 117 -11.42 -4.47 4.22
C LEU A 117 -10.42 -3.97 5.25
N LEU A 118 -10.43 -4.59 6.42
CA LEU A 118 -9.50 -4.30 7.50
C LEU A 118 -8.96 -5.62 8.06
N ILE A 119 -7.64 -5.79 8.03
CA ILE A 119 -6.96 -6.76 8.88
C ILE A 119 -6.69 -6.10 10.23
N HIS A 120 -7.00 -6.83 11.30
CA HIS A 120 -6.51 -6.55 12.65
C HIS A 120 -6.04 -7.89 13.26
N ASP A 121 -4.74 -7.99 13.49
CA ASP A 121 -4.00 -9.20 13.81
C ASP A 121 -4.26 -10.32 12.81
N SER A 122 -4.87 -11.42 13.24
CA SER A 122 -5.22 -12.56 12.40
C SER A 122 -6.59 -12.46 11.75
N SER A 123 -7.40 -11.46 12.13
CA SER A 123 -8.79 -11.37 11.74
C SER A 123 -9.01 -10.37 10.62
N VAL A 124 -9.83 -10.76 9.65
CA VAL A 124 -10.29 -9.88 8.58
C VAL A 124 -11.71 -9.41 8.88
N TYR A 125 -11.93 -8.12 8.71
CA TYR A 125 -13.22 -7.47 8.83
C TYR A 125 -13.57 -6.79 7.51
N SER A 126 -14.86 -6.74 7.20
CA SER A 126 -15.36 -6.00 6.04
C SER A 126 -16.61 -5.18 6.42
N CYS A 127 -16.78 -4.04 5.76
CA CYS A 127 -17.96 -3.18 5.85
C CYS A 127 -18.27 -2.54 4.50
N GLY A 128 -19.50 -2.03 4.33
CA GLY A 128 -19.96 -1.44 3.08
C GLY A 128 -21.08 -2.21 2.40
N SER A 129 -21.23 -2.06 1.09
CA SER A 129 -22.27 -2.70 0.28
C SER A 129 -21.71 -3.81 -0.59
N SER A 130 -22.48 -4.89 -0.72
CA SER A 130 -22.11 -6.15 -1.37
C SER A 130 -23.27 -6.79 -2.11
N LEU A 131 -23.58 -6.30 -3.31
CA LEU A 131 -24.56 -6.97 -4.18
C LEU A 131 -23.97 -8.23 -4.86
N CYS A 132 -22.64 -8.29 -4.97
CA CYS A 132 -21.91 -9.37 -5.65
C CYS A 132 -20.98 -10.15 -4.71
N GLY A 133 -21.21 -10.14 -3.39
CA GLY A 133 -20.41 -10.97 -2.47
C GLY A 133 -19.03 -10.44 -2.07
N VAL A 134 -18.67 -9.19 -2.44
CA VAL A 134 -17.39 -8.53 -2.11
C VAL A 134 -17.06 -8.46 -0.62
N LEU A 135 -18.05 -8.58 0.28
CA LEU A 135 -17.80 -8.59 1.72
C LEU A 135 -17.46 -9.98 2.27
N GLY A 136 -17.73 -11.04 1.50
CA GLY A 136 -17.40 -12.41 1.89
C GLY A 136 -18.28 -13.03 2.99
N HIS A 137 -19.49 -12.51 3.21
CA HIS A 137 -20.37 -12.98 4.29
C HIS A 137 -21.47 -13.96 3.84
N GLY A 138 -21.51 -14.36 2.57
CA GLY A 138 -22.62 -15.12 2.00
C GLY A 138 -23.64 -14.23 1.28
N GLN A 139 -24.62 -14.88 0.64
CA GLN A 139 -25.57 -14.21 -0.26
C GLN A 139 -26.61 -13.35 0.47
N ASP A 140 -26.93 -13.69 1.72
CA ASP A 140 -27.98 -13.02 2.49
C ASP A 140 -27.57 -11.62 3.00
N ILE A 141 -26.26 -11.32 3.01
CA ILE A 141 -25.71 -10.08 3.56
C ILE A 141 -25.27 -9.18 2.41
N THR A 142 -26.14 -8.23 2.06
CA THR A 142 -25.92 -7.29 0.96
C THR A 142 -25.33 -5.95 1.39
N GLN A 143 -25.28 -5.69 2.70
CA GLN A 143 -24.66 -4.49 3.28
C GLN A 143 -24.29 -4.72 4.75
N CYS A 144 -23.16 -4.15 5.18
CA CYS A 144 -22.69 -4.09 6.55
C CYS A 144 -22.42 -2.62 6.91
N GLY A 145 -23.23 -2.02 7.79
CA GLY A 145 -23.03 -0.65 8.27
C GLY A 145 -21.88 -0.49 9.27
N SER A 146 -21.48 -1.60 9.91
CA SER A 146 -20.35 -1.73 10.82
C SER A 146 -19.38 -2.80 10.32
N PHE A 147 -18.14 -2.78 10.80
CA PHE A 147 -17.16 -3.81 10.49
C PHE A 147 -17.60 -5.18 11.04
N ARG A 148 -17.74 -6.15 10.15
CA ARG A 148 -18.09 -7.53 10.50
C ARG A 148 -16.96 -8.47 10.13
N ARG A 149 -16.66 -9.43 11.01
CA ARG A 149 -15.62 -10.43 10.78
C ARG A 149 -15.97 -11.31 9.57
N VAL A 150 -15.02 -11.47 8.66
CA VAL A 150 -15.13 -12.35 7.48
C VAL A 150 -14.72 -13.75 7.90
N ASN A 151 -15.55 -14.74 7.56
CA ASN A 151 -15.27 -16.14 7.85
C ASN A 151 -14.44 -16.72 6.70
N LEU A 152 -13.15 -16.91 6.95
CA LEU A 152 -12.23 -17.54 6.01
C LEU A 152 -12.19 -19.06 6.26
N PRO A 153 -12.11 -19.89 5.20
CA PRO A 153 -12.01 -21.35 5.37
C PRO A 153 -10.71 -21.82 6.03
N SER A 154 -9.64 -21.02 5.95
CA SER A 154 -8.34 -21.32 6.56
C SER A 154 -8.21 -20.67 7.94
N LEU A 155 -7.53 -21.37 8.86
CA LEU A 155 -7.12 -20.83 10.16
C LEU A 155 -5.82 -20.00 10.07
N SER A 156 -5.16 -19.99 8.90
CA SER A 156 -3.95 -19.20 8.65
C SER A 156 -4.26 -17.70 8.64
N GLN A 157 -3.28 -16.89 9.03
CA GLN A 157 -3.43 -15.43 9.06
C GLN A 157 -3.44 -14.85 7.64
N VAL A 158 -4.24 -13.81 7.41
CA VAL A 158 -4.18 -13.06 6.15
C VAL A 158 -3.05 -12.04 6.23
N VAL A 159 -2.17 -12.04 5.23
CA VAL A 159 -0.98 -11.17 5.15
C VAL A 159 -1.09 -10.09 4.06
N ASN A 160 -2.05 -10.24 3.13
CA ASN A 160 -2.33 -9.22 2.13
C ASN A 160 -3.81 -9.22 1.75
N ILE A 161 -4.38 -8.02 1.61
CA ILE A 161 -5.75 -7.80 1.12
C ILE A 161 -5.76 -6.84 -0.06
N SER A 162 -6.65 -7.10 -1.01
CA SER A 162 -6.93 -6.19 -2.11
C SER A 162 -8.43 -6.05 -2.33
N ALA A 163 -8.87 -4.80 -2.47
CA ALA A 163 -10.25 -4.42 -2.64
C ALA A 163 -10.37 -3.49 -3.85
N SER A 164 -11.28 -3.81 -4.76
CA SER A 164 -11.55 -2.99 -5.94
C SER A 164 -13.06 -2.74 -6.11
N HIS A 165 -13.55 -2.71 -7.34
CA HIS A 165 -14.93 -2.38 -7.66
C HIS A 165 -15.89 -3.48 -7.20
N ASN A 166 -15.74 -4.66 -7.78
CA ASN A 166 -16.74 -5.72 -7.68
C ASN A 166 -16.19 -7.05 -7.15
N HIS A 167 -14.90 -7.13 -6.79
CA HIS A 167 -14.30 -8.31 -6.15
C HIS A 167 -13.19 -7.91 -5.18
N THR A 168 -12.86 -8.85 -4.31
CA THR A 168 -11.84 -8.75 -3.27
C THR A 168 -11.00 -10.02 -3.26
N ALA A 169 -9.73 -9.89 -2.89
CA ALA A 169 -8.82 -11.02 -2.76
C ALA A 169 -7.97 -10.92 -1.49
N PHE A 170 -7.54 -12.08 -1.01
CA PHE A 170 -6.83 -12.30 0.24
C PHE A 170 -5.65 -13.24 -0.03
N VAL A 171 -4.48 -12.93 0.53
CA VAL A 171 -3.33 -13.85 0.56
C VAL A 171 -3.11 -14.28 1.99
N MET A 172 -3.07 -15.59 2.21
CA MET A 172 -2.78 -16.20 3.51
C MET A 172 -1.28 -16.24 3.77
N GLN A 173 -0.86 -16.34 5.03
CA GLN A 173 0.54 -16.55 5.42
C GLN A 173 1.13 -17.84 4.85
N THR A 174 0.27 -18.82 4.55
CA THR A 174 0.64 -20.07 3.85
C THR A 174 0.95 -19.86 2.37
N GLY A 175 0.61 -18.70 1.82
CA GLY A 175 0.71 -18.38 0.40
C GLY A 175 -0.53 -18.73 -0.42
N GLU A 176 -1.57 -19.30 0.20
CA GLU A 176 -2.85 -19.58 -0.47
C GLU A 176 -3.59 -18.27 -0.79
N VAL A 177 -4.26 -18.22 -1.96
CA VAL A 177 -5.04 -17.07 -2.40
C VAL A 177 -6.53 -17.40 -2.35
N PHE A 178 -7.30 -16.52 -1.71
CA PHE A 178 -8.75 -16.59 -1.68
C PHE A 178 -9.33 -15.36 -2.38
N SER A 179 -10.47 -15.52 -3.03
CA SER A 179 -11.20 -14.40 -3.63
C SER A 179 -12.71 -14.58 -3.50
N CYS A 180 -13.43 -13.45 -3.48
CA CYS A 180 -14.88 -13.41 -3.53
C CYS A 180 -15.36 -12.13 -4.21
N GLY A 181 -16.57 -12.13 -4.76
CA GLY A 181 -17.07 -11.04 -5.59
C GLY A 181 -17.79 -11.48 -6.85
N ASP A 182 -17.93 -10.53 -7.77
CA ASP A 182 -18.35 -10.74 -9.15
C ASP A 182 -17.29 -11.58 -9.87
N ASN A 183 -17.71 -12.67 -10.50
CA ASN A 183 -16.86 -13.54 -11.33
C ASN A 183 -17.34 -13.55 -12.79
N SER A 184 -18.24 -12.65 -13.19
CA SER A 184 -18.78 -12.62 -14.55
C SER A 184 -17.75 -12.26 -15.63
N SER A 185 -16.62 -11.68 -15.24
CA SER A 185 -15.45 -11.46 -16.10
C SER A 185 -14.26 -12.31 -15.67
N TYR A 186 -14.49 -13.41 -14.94
CA TYR A 186 -13.48 -14.31 -14.38
C TYR A 186 -12.46 -13.69 -13.40
N CYS A 187 -12.71 -12.48 -12.91
CA CYS A 187 -11.76 -11.75 -12.09
C CYS A 187 -11.55 -12.34 -10.70
N CYS A 188 -12.39 -13.27 -10.24
CA CYS A 188 -12.11 -14.04 -9.04
C CYS A 188 -11.15 -15.22 -9.31
N GLY A 189 -10.96 -15.64 -10.57
CA GLY A 189 -9.98 -16.68 -10.95
C GLY A 189 -10.42 -18.12 -10.72
N HIS A 190 -11.73 -18.37 -10.53
CA HIS A 190 -12.28 -19.70 -10.23
C HIS A 190 -12.81 -20.43 -11.48
N GLY A 191 -12.28 -20.12 -12.66
CA GLY A 191 -12.81 -20.68 -13.90
C GLY A 191 -14.26 -20.26 -14.15
N GLU A 192 -15.06 -21.19 -14.67
CA GLU A 192 -16.50 -21.04 -14.91
C GLU A 192 -17.36 -21.22 -13.65
N ALA A 193 -16.77 -21.11 -12.44
CA ALA A 193 -17.49 -21.28 -11.18
C ALA A 193 -18.45 -20.11 -10.91
N GLY A 194 -19.64 -20.16 -11.50
CA GLY A 194 -20.74 -19.22 -11.25
C GLY A 194 -20.41 -17.76 -11.56
N ARG A 195 -21.46 -16.92 -11.63
CA ARG A 195 -21.28 -15.48 -11.87
C ARG A 195 -20.84 -14.72 -10.61
N THR A 196 -21.02 -15.29 -9.43
CA THR A 196 -20.78 -14.60 -8.16
C THR A 196 -20.30 -15.58 -7.10
N ILE A 197 -19.26 -15.18 -6.37
CA ILE A 197 -18.64 -15.92 -5.29
C ILE A 197 -18.91 -15.18 -3.98
N PHE A 198 -19.85 -15.69 -3.17
CA PHE A 198 -20.36 -14.94 -2.01
C PHE A 198 -19.54 -15.09 -0.72
N LYS A 199 -18.63 -16.06 -0.67
CA LYS A 199 -17.73 -16.31 0.46
C LYS A 199 -16.32 -16.44 -0.07
N PRO A 200 -15.27 -16.10 0.70
CA PRO A 200 -13.90 -16.30 0.26
C PRO A 200 -13.66 -17.77 -0.11
N THR A 201 -13.35 -18.01 -1.39
CA THR A 201 -13.08 -19.33 -1.94
C THR A 201 -11.63 -19.39 -2.38
N ARG A 202 -10.95 -20.52 -2.13
CA ARG A 202 -9.56 -20.72 -2.54
C ARG A 202 -9.46 -20.82 -4.06
N ILE A 203 -8.48 -20.16 -4.66
CA ILE A 203 -8.21 -20.28 -6.09
C ILE A 203 -7.39 -21.55 -6.33
N GLU A 204 -8.06 -22.64 -6.71
CA GLU A 204 -7.44 -23.98 -6.83
C GLU A 204 -6.33 -24.04 -7.89
N ALA A 205 -6.42 -23.23 -8.95
CA ALA A 205 -5.37 -23.13 -9.97
C ALA A 205 -4.01 -22.62 -9.44
N LEU A 206 -3.97 -22.10 -8.20
CA LEU A 206 -2.75 -21.68 -7.51
C LEU A 206 -2.30 -22.65 -6.41
N ASP A 207 -2.88 -23.84 -6.31
CA ASP A 207 -2.52 -24.81 -5.29
C ASP A 207 -1.01 -25.18 -5.38
N GLY A 208 -0.33 -25.09 -4.24
CA GLY A 208 1.12 -25.33 -4.14
C GLY A 208 2.00 -24.16 -4.61
N ILE A 209 1.42 -23.03 -5.03
CA ILE A 209 2.17 -21.84 -5.47
C ILE A 209 2.12 -20.79 -4.35
N PRO A 210 3.23 -20.57 -3.59
CA PRO A 210 3.21 -19.64 -2.47
C PRO A 210 3.14 -18.18 -2.95
N CYS A 211 1.98 -17.55 -2.73
CA CYS A 211 1.71 -16.16 -3.08
C CYS A 211 2.06 -15.19 -1.95
N LYS A 212 2.39 -13.94 -2.28
CA LYS A 212 2.69 -12.89 -1.28
C LYS A 212 1.85 -11.62 -1.43
N GLN A 213 1.35 -11.33 -2.63
CA GLN A 213 0.58 -10.12 -2.89
C GLN A 213 -0.49 -10.38 -3.94
N VAL A 214 -1.64 -9.73 -3.80
CA VAL A 214 -2.69 -9.67 -4.81
C VAL A 214 -3.08 -8.21 -5.09
N ALA A 215 -3.40 -7.90 -6.34
CA ALA A 215 -3.90 -6.60 -6.77
C ALA A 215 -5.14 -6.79 -7.66
N THR A 216 -6.29 -6.32 -7.20
CA THR A 216 -7.56 -6.39 -7.93
C THR A 216 -7.78 -5.13 -8.78
N GLY A 217 -7.92 -5.29 -10.09
CA GLY A 217 -8.34 -4.24 -11.03
C GLY A 217 -9.86 -4.11 -11.10
N LEU A 218 -10.44 -3.47 -12.12
CA LEU A 218 -11.91 -3.36 -12.24
C LEU A 218 -12.56 -4.74 -12.46
N SER A 219 -12.04 -5.46 -13.46
CA SER A 219 -12.54 -6.78 -13.91
C SER A 219 -11.41 -7.78 -14.14
N PHE A 220 -10.29 -7.67 -13.41
CA PHE A 220 -9.18 -8.62 -13.48
C PHE A 220 -8.39 -8.64 -12.18
N THR A 221 -7.59 -9.68 -11.96
CA THR A 221 -6.73 -9.85 -10.78
C THR A 221 -5.30 -10.15 -11.20
N VAL A 222 -4.35 -9.57 -10.48
CA VAL A 222 -2.90 -9.82 -10.60
C VAL A 222 -2.41 -10.43 -9.29
N ILE A 223 -1.76 -11.58 -9.36
CA ILE A 223 -1.21 -12.32 -8.22
C ILE A 223 0.31 -12.35 -8.36
N LEU A 224 1.02 -12.02 -7.28
CA LEU A 224 2.47 -12.05 -7.19
C LEU A 224 2.93 -13.11 -6.20
N THR A 225 3.81 -13.99 -6.64
CA THR A 225 4.37 -15.07 -5.84
C THR A 225 5.57 -14.65 -5.00
N GLY A 226 5.93 -15.47 -4.00
CA GLY A 226 7.13 -15.26 -3.18
C GLY A 226 8.43 -15.23 -3.98
N ASN A 227 8.52 -16.02 -5.05
CA ASN A 227 9.68 -16.06 -5.96
C ASN A 227 9.62 -14.98 -7.06
N GLY A 228 8.60 -14.12 -7.10
CA GLY A 228 8.50 -12.98 -8.02
C GLY A 228 7.93 -13.30 -9.40
N GLN A 229 7.21 -14.41 -9.53
CA GLN A 229 6.39 -14.73 -10.70
C GLN A 229 5.04 -14.00 -10.61
N VAL A 230 4.49 -13.62 -11.77
CA VAL A 230 3.23 -12.88 -11.86
C VAL A 230 2.19 -13.73 -12.60
N TYR A 231 1.04 -13.94 -11.96
CA TYR A 231 -0.11 -14.61 -12.54
C TYR A 231 -1.25 -13.61 -12.72
N THR A 232 -2.02 -13.75 -13.79
CA THR A 232 -3.16 -12.86 -14.10
C THR A 232 -4.39 -13.65 -14.53
N CYS A 233 -5.56 -13.17 -14.13
CA CYS A 233 -6.86 -13.70 -14.57
C CYS A 233 -7.89 -12.60 -14.71
N GLY A 234 -8.96 -12.89 -15.44
CA GLY A 234 -10.10 -11.99 -15.65
C GLY A 234 -10.20 -11.47 -17.08
N SER A 235 -10.75 -10.26 -17.23
CA SER A 235 -10.90 -9.56 -18.51
C SER A 235 -9.56 -9.09 -19.05
N ASN A 236 -9.37 -9.19 -20.36
CA ASN A 236 -8.14 -8.84 -21.08
C ASN A 236 -8.35 -8.00 -22.34
N SER A 237 -9.49 -7.33 -22.49
CA SER A 237 -9.84 -6.64 -23.75
C SER A 237 -8.84 -5.58 -24.22
N HIS A 238 -7.95 -5.10 -23.35
CA HIS A 238 -6.91 -4.12 -23.64
C HIS A 238 -5.48 -4.65 -23.35
N GLY A 239 -5.32 -5.96 -23.15
CA GLY A 239 -4.02 -6.57 -22.82
C GLY A 239 -3.60 -6.44 -21.36
N GLN A 240 -4.50 -6.07 -20.44
CA GLN A 240 -4.20 -5.84 -19.02
C GLN A 240 -3.69 -7.09 -18.27
N LEU A 241 -3.80 -8.27 -18.86
CA LEU A 241 -3.23 -9.52 -18.33
C LEU A 241 -1.79 -9.78 -18.80
N GLY A 242 -1.29 -9.07 -19.81
CA GLY A 242 0.13 -9.08 -20.19
C GLY A 242 0.61 -10.32 -20.95
N HIS A 243 -0.28 -11.05 -21.63
CA HIS A 243 0.03 -12.29 -22.35
C HIS A 243 0.29 -12.13 -23.85
N GLY A 244 0.36 -10.89 -24.36
CA GLY A 244 0.54 -10.62 -25.79
C GLY A 244 -0.71 -10.83 -26.64
N ASP A 245 -1.87 -10.95 -26.00
CA ASP A 245 -3.17 -11.07 -26.64
C ASP A 245 -4.25 -10.34 -25.83
N THR A 246 -5.48 -10.35 -26.34
CA THR A 246 -6.67 -9.74 -25.71
C THR A 246 -7.68 -10.78 -25.23
N HIS A 247 -7.24 -12.02 -24.99
CA HIS A 247 -8.10 -13.11 -24.54
C HIS A 247 -8.25 -13.09 -23.02
N ASP A 248 -9.49 -13.12 -22.55
CA ASP A 248 -9.83 -13.30 -21.14
C ASP A 248 -9.26 -14.63 -20.60
N ARG A 249 -8.97 -14.67 -19.30
CA ARG A 249 -8.45 -15.86 -18.63
C ARG A 249 -9.35 -16.22 -17.46
N SER A 250 -9.96 -17.40 -17.56
CA SER A 250 -10.89 -17.88 -16.53
C SER A 250 -10.18 -18.25 -15.22
N GLU A 251 -8.90 -18.59 -15.30
CA GLU A 251 -8.03 -18.97 -14.19
C GLU A 251 -6.68 -18.22 -14.28
N PRO A 252 -5.96 -18.05 -13.15
CA PRO A 252 -4.64 -17.43 -13.14
C PRO A 252 -3.65 -18.09 -14.09
N LYS A 253 -3.08 -17.31 -15.01
CA LYS A 253 -2.06 -17.74 -15.95
C LYS A 253 -0.75 -16.99 -15.68
N LEU A 254 0.37 -17.71 -15.70
CA LEU A 254 1.71 -17.14 -15.56
C LEU A 254 2.05 -16.22 -16.74
N ILE A 255 2.58 -15.03 -16.44
CA ILE A 255 3.22 -14.15 -17.42
C ILE A 255 4.69 -14.59 -17.55
N SER A 256 4.98 -15.45 -18.53
CA SER A 256 6.33 -15.99 -18.74
C SER A 256 7.39 -14.95 -19.08
N LEU A 257 6.99 -13.78 -19.60
CA LEU A 257 7.95 -12.73 -19.98
C LEU A 257 8.82 -12.25 -18.81
N PHE A 258 8.31 -12.27 -17.57
CA PHE A 258 9.10 -11.84 -16.41
C PHE A 258 10.28 -12.77 -16.07
N GLU A 259 10.30 -14.01 -16.57
CA GLU A 259 11.46 -14.91 -16.41
C GLU A 259 12.73 -14.33 -17.04
N GLY A 260 12.59 -13.49 -18.09
CA GLY A 260 13.69 -12.79 -18.73
C GLY A 260 13.85 -11.32 -18.34
N LEU A 261 12.87 -10.71 -17.67
CA LEU A 261 12.89 -9.29 -17.29
C LEU A 261 13.40 -9.03 -15.87
N GLY A 262 13.27 -10.02 -14.97
CA GLY A 262 13.71 -9.89 -13.58
C GLY A 262 12.63 -10.26 -12.58
N LYS A 263 13.03 -10.39 -11.31
CA LYS A 263 12.14 -10.80 -10.22
C LYS A 263 11.19 -9.66 -9.89
N VAL A 264 9.87 -9.90 -9.97
CA VAL A 264 8.88 -8.90 -9.58
C VAL A 264 8.78 -8.80 -8.06
N VAL A 265 8.86 -7.58 -7.52
CA VAL A 265 8.78 -7.29 -6.08
C VAL A 265 7.46 -6.65 -5.68
N GLN A 266 6.76 -6.00 -6.61
CA GLN A 266 5.44 -5.40 -6.36
C GLN A 266 4.58 -5.38 -7.62
N VAL A 267 3.28 -5.64 -7.47
CA VAL A 267 2.26 -5.44 -8.51
C VAL A 267 1.22 -4.40 -8.09
N ALA A 268 0.61 -3.73 -9.06
CA ALA A 268 -0.54 -2.84 -8.86
C ALA A 268 -1.49 -2.92 -10.06
N ALA A 269 -2.79 -2.81 -9.81
CA ALA A 269 -3.84 -2.90 -10.83
C ALA A 269 -4.73 -1.66 -10.81
N GLY A 270 -4.82 -0.98 -11.95
CA GLY A 270 -5.71 0.16 -12.18
C GLY A 270 -7.06 -0.28 -12.70
N ALA A 271 -7.75 0.60 -13.45
CA ALA A 271 -9.04 0.26 -14.05
C ALA A 271 -8.91 -0.90 -15.06
N SER A 272 -8.01 -0.75 -16.03
CA SER A 272 -7.76 -1.73 -17.10
C SER A 272 -6.28 -1.78 -17.49
N TYR A 273 -5.38 -1.58 -16.53
CA TYR A 273 -3.92 -1.62 -16.75
C TYR A 273 -3.20 -2.10 -15.49
N THR A 274 -1.99 -2.60 -15.68
CA THR A 274 -1.19 -3.25 -14.65
C THR A 274 0.20 -2.63 -14.58
N PHE A 275 0.73 -2.51 -13.38
CA PHE A 275 2.15 -2.29 -13.14
C PHE A 275 2.78 -3.49 -12.45
N ALA A 276 4.03 -3.76 -12.83
CA ALA A 276 4.93 -4.66 -12.13
C ALA A 276 6.27 -3.94 -11.91
N VAL A 277 6.76 -3.95 -10.67
CA VAL A 277 8.06 -3.40 -10.31
C VAL A 277 9.02 -4.57 -10.08
N THR A 278 10.14 -4.59 -10.78
CA THR A 278 11.21 -5.58 -10.60
C THR A 278 12.16 -5.18 -9.46
N ASP A 279 12.95 -6.12 -8.96
CA ASP A 279 13.88 -5.92 -7.84
C ASP A 279 14.98 -4.90 -8.13
N ASP A 280 15.36 -4.73 -9.39
CA ASP A 280 16.26 -3.68 -9.89
C ASP A 280 15.59 -2.29 -10.00
N GLY A 281 14.30 -2.18 -9.66
CA GLY A 281 13.53 -0.95 -9.59
C GLY A 281 12.94 -0.49 -10.92
N VAL A 282 12.99 -1.32 -11.96
CA VAL A 282 12.33 -1.04 -13.24
C VAL A 282 10.82 -1.24 -13.11
N VAL A 283 10.05 -0.30 -13.66
CA VAL A 283 8.59 -0.40 -13.72
C VAL A 283 8.18 -0.83 -15.11
N HIS A 284 7.46 -1.95 -15.19
CA HIS A 284 6.79 -2.41 -16.38
C HIS A 284 5.29 -2.09 -16.30
N SER A 285 4.72 -1.62 -17.40
CA SER A 285 3.30 -1.36 -17.56
C SER A 285 2.72 -2.08 -18.77
N PHE A 286 1.46 -2.52 -18.64
CA PHE A 286 0.71 -3.17 -19.71
C PHE A 286 -0.80 -3.00 -19.50
N GLY A 287 -1.59 -3.19 -20.56
CA GLY A 287 -3.03 -2.94 -20.58
C GLY A 287 -3.40 -1.67 -21.32
N SER A 288 -4.50 -1.04 -20.89
CA SER A 288 -5.04 0.14 -21.55
C SER A 288 -4.18 1.38 -21.33
N CYS A 289 -3.93 2.12 -22.40
CA CYS A 289 -3.29 3.42 -22.41
C CYS A 289 -4.22 4.60 -22.09
N THR A 290 -5.49 4.31 -21.79
CA THR A 290 -6.50 5.33 -21.45
C THR A 290 -5.94 6.29 -20.39
N ASN A 291 -6.16 7.59 -20.59
CA ASN A 291 -5.65 8.65 -19.72
C ASN A 291 -4.12 8.69 -19.59
N PHE A 292 -3.36 8.06 -20.50
CA PHE A 292 -1.89 7.93 -20.44
C PHE A 292 -1.37 7.19 -19.21
N CYS A 293 -2.18 6.33 -18.58
CA CYS A 293 -1.81 5.68 -17.33
C CYS A 293 -0.59 4.74 -17.45
N LEU A 294 -0.25 4.26 -18.65
CA LEU A 294 0.96 3.45 -18.87
C LEU A 294 2.26 4.27 -18.77
N GLY A 295 2.21 5.60 -18.95
CA GLY A 295 3.38 6.47 -18.76
C GLY A 295 4.45 6.39 -19.86
N HIS A 296 4.11 5.86 -21.04
CA HIS A 296 5.04 5.74 -22.18
C HIS A 296 5.17 7.02 -23.03
N GLY A 297 4.35 8.04 -22.78
CA GLY A 297 4.31 9.26 -23.57
C GLY A 297 3.39 9.19 -24.79
N ASP A 298 2.71 8.05 -24.99
CA ASP A 298 1.82 7.76 -26.11
C ASP A 298 0.48 7.16 -25.62
N GLN A 299 -0.47 6.95 -26.55
CA GLN A 299 -1.74 6.27 -26.32
C GLN A 299 -1.79 4.98 -27.14
N HIS A 300 -0.86 4.07 -26.86
CA HIS A 300 -0.91 2.71 -27.39
C HIS A 300 -1.11 1.71 -26.25
N ASP A 301 -2.14 0.86 -26.38
CA ASP A 301 -2.33 -0.26 -25.47
C ASP A 301 -1.15 -1.22 -25.58
N GLU A 302 -0.72 -1.74 -24.44
CA GLU A 302 0.45 -2.62 -24.35
C GLU A 302 0.00 -4.01 -23.96
N LEU A 303 0.08 -4.97 -24.89
CA LEU A 303 -0.36 -6.35 -24.64
C LEU A 303 0.67 -7.17 -23.86
N LEU A 304 1.91 -6.68 -23.78
CA LEU A 304 3.03 -7.28 -23.06
C LEU A 304 3.63 -6.26 -22.09
N PRO A 305 4.23 -6.72 -20.97
CA PRO A 305 4.95 -5.83 -20.07
C PRO A 305 6.03 -5.00 -20.78
N ARG A 306 5.85 -3.66 -20.80
CA ARG A 306 6.82 -2.70 -21.37
C ARG A 306 7.42 -1.83 -20.28
N ALA A 307 8.75 -1.73 -20.26
CA ALA A 307 9.46 -0.90 -19.30
C ALA A 307 9.18 0.61 -19.54
N ILE A 308 8.87 1.35 -18.48
CA ILE A 308 8.67 2.80 -18.52
C ILE A 308 10.03 3.51 -18.66
N GLN A 309 10.39 3.81 -19.90
CA GLN A 309 11.69 4.37 -20.28
C GLN A 309 12.03 5.69 -19.58
N HIS A 310 11.04 6.44 -19.10
CA HIS A 310 11.27 7.68 -18.37
C HIS A 310 12.15 7.49 -17.12
N PHE A 311 11.91 6.40 -16.37
CA PHE A 311 12.68 6.05 -15.18
C PHE A 311 14.04 5.44 -15.54
N CYS A 312 14.05 4.50 -16.50
CA CYS A 312 15.29 3.83 -16.93
C CYS A 312 16.36 4.83 -17.40
N ARG A 313 15.97 5.80 -18.24
CA ARG A 313 16.90 6.83 -18.78
C ARG A 313 17.48 7.75 -17.70
N ARG A 314 16.82 7.87 -16.55
CA ARG A 314 17.22 8.70 -15.41
C ARG A 314 17.87 7.89 -14.30
N ASN A 315 18.02 6.58 -14.48
CA ASN A 315 18.46 5.65 -13.44
C ASN A 315 17.65 5.78 -12.13
N THR A 316 16.33 6.01 -12.27
CA THR A 316 15.42 6.17 -11.13
C THR A 316 14.93 4.80 -10.68
N HIS A 317 15.33 4.38 -9.49
CA HIS A 317 14.94 3.10 -8.91
C HIS A 317 13.60 3.24 -8.18
N ILE A 318 12.54 2.66 -8.75
CA ILE A 318 11.19 2.74 -8.17
C ILE A 318 11.00 1.63 -7.15
N VAL A 319 10.47 1.98 -5.96
CA VAL A 319 10.22 1.02 -4.88
C VAL A 319 8.74 0.71 -4.70
N ARG A 320 7.84 1.62 -5.10
CA ARG A 320 6.38 1.42 -5.05
C ARG A 320 5.67 2.15 -6.18
N VAL A 321 4.59 1.56 -6.66
CA VAL A 321 3.61 2.20 -7.54
C VAL A 321 2.19 2.01 -7.03
N SER A 322 1.32 2.98 -7.31
CA SER A 322 -0.12 2.89 -7.07
C SER A 322 -0.86 3.25 -8.35
N ALA A 323 -1.80 2.39 -8.73
CA ALA A 323 -2.60 2.52 -9.95
C ALA A 323 -4.01 3.03 -9.59
N GLY A 324 -4.33 4.24 -10.04
CA GLY A 324 -5.66 4.81 -9.94
C GLY A 324 -6.57 4.42 -11.11
N ASP A 325 -7.73 5.05 -11.20
CA ASP A 325 -8.66 4.82 -12.32
C ASP A 325 -8.29 5.69 -13.53
N GLU A 326 -7.77 6.90 -13.28
CA GLU A 326 -7.45 7.89 -14.31
C GLU A 326 -5.98 8.36 -14.28
N HIS A 327 -5.20 7.92 -13.30
CA HIS A 327 -3.81 8.35 -13.11
C HIS A 327 -2.99 7.33 -12.32
N ALA A 328 -1.68 7.51 -12.30
CA ALA A 328 -0.72 6.66 -11.62
C ALA A 328 0.28 7.48 -10.81
N VAL A 329 0.83 6.84 -9.77
CA VAL A 329 1.78 7.45 -8.85
C VAL A 329 2.88 6.46 -8.52
N ALA A 330 4.13 6.92 -8.49
CA ALA A 330 5.29 6.13 -8.10
C ALA A 330 6.08 6.81 -6.99
N LEU A 331 6.76 5.99 -6.20
CA LEU A 331 7.70 6.36 -5.14
C LEU A 331 9.06 5.73 -5.46
N ASP A 332 10.10 6.56 -5.50
CA ASP A 332 11.47 6.08 -5.71
C ASP A 332 12.20 5.73 -4.40
N SER A 333 13.39 5.13 -4.55
CA SER A 333 14.26 4.71 -3.45
C SER A 333 14.84 5.86 -2.62
N SER A 334 14.63 7.11 -3.04
CA SER A 334 15.03 8.33 -2.32
C SER A 334 13.83 9.09 -1.74
N GLY A 335 12.63 8.50 -1.79
CA GLY A 335 11.42 9.10 -1.24
C GLY A 335 10.84 10.25 -2.06
N TYR A 336 11.21 10.39 -3.34
CA TYR A 336 10.56 11.30 -4.28
C TYR A 336 9.32 10.65 -4.91
N VAL A 337 8.34 11.48 -5.21
CA VAL A 337 7.05 11.07 -5.76
C VAL A 337 6.95 11.52 -7.21
N TYR A 338 6.43 10.65 -8.06
CA TYR A 338 6.16 10.92 -9.47
C TYR A 338 4.70 10.66 -9.76
N THR A 339 4.08 11.51 -10.57
CA THR A 339 2.66 11.44 -10.92
C THR A 339 2.50 11.55 -12.43
N TRP A 340 1.60 10.74 -13.02
CA TRP A 340 1.25 10.84 -14.43
C TRP A 340 -0.15 10.33 -14.72
N GLY A 341 -0.62 10.60 -15.93
CA GLY A 341 -1.96 10.27 -16.39
C GLY A 341 -2.83 11.52 -16.53
N ARG A 342 -4.11 11.42 -16.18
CA ARG A 342 -5.05 12.55 -16.28
C ARG A 342 -4.86 13.58 -15.17
N GLY A 343 -4.73 14.85 -15.54
CA GLY A 343 -4.53 16.01 -14.67
C GLY A 343 -5.80 16.56 -14.00
N TYR A 344 -6.97 16.17 -14.51
CA TYR A 344 -8.26 16.74 -14.10
C TYR A 344 -8.49 16.72 -12.58
N CYS A 345 -9.09 17.78 -12.05
CA CYS A 345 -9.27 18.04 -10.61
C CYS A 345 -7.96 18.17 -9.81
N GLY A 346 -6.81 18.31 -10.48
CA GLY A 346 -5.51 18.41 -9.83
C GLY A 346 -4.99 17.08 -9.26
N ALA A 347 -5.48 15.95 -9.76
CA ALA A 347 -5.13 14.60 -9.27
C ALA A 347 -3.61 14.31 -9.31
N LEU A 348 -2.85 15.07 -10.12
CA LEU A 348 -1.40 14.96 -10.25
C LEU A 348 -0.61 15.94 -9.36
N GLY A 349 -1.24 16.97 -8.79
CA GLY A 349 -0.59 17.81 -7.77
C GLY A 349 0.43 18.84 -8.27
N HIS A 350 0.53 19.06 -9.58
CA HIS A 350 1.48 20.03 -10.17
C HIS A 350 1.01 21.49 -10.08
N GLY A 351 -0.21 21.74 -9.58
CA GLY A 351 -0.83 23.07 -9.51
C GLY A 351 -1.66 23.44 -10.74
N ASP A 352 -1.85 22.51 -11.66
CA ASP A 352 -2.63 22.66 -12.89
C ASP A 352 -3.43 21.36 -13.18
N GLU A 353 -4.33 21.39 -14.16
CA GLU A 353 -5.16 20.23 -14.58
C GLU A 353 -4.63 19.53 -15.83
N THR A 354 -3.37 19.78 -16.21
CA THR A 354 -2.79 19.27 -17.44
C THR A 354 -2.43 17.80 -17.27
N ASP A 355 -2.81 16.99 -18.25
CA ASP A 355 -2.40 15.59 -18.31
C ASP A 355 -0.88 15.49 -18.44
N ARG A 356 -0.30 14.47 -17.81
CA ARG A 356 1.12 14.13 -17.94
C ARG A 356 1.23 12.77 -18.60
N THR A 357 1.76 12.74 -19.82
CA THR A 357 1.82 11.52 -20.61
C THR A 357 2.96 10.58 -20.20
N SER A 358 3.88 11.08 -19.39
CA SER A 358 4.99 10.35 -18.78
C SER A 358 5.14 10.76 -17.30
N PRO A 359 5.77 9.94 -16.46
CA PRO A 359 6.07 10.28 -15.07
C PRO A 359 6.68 11.68 -14.92
N GLU A 360 6.12 12.52 -14.05
CA GLU A 360 6.68 13.82 -13.71
C GLU A 360 6.94 13.91 -12.20
N PRO A 361 8.13 14.39 -11.76
CA PRO A 361 8.43 14.53 -10.34
C PRO A 361 7.59 15.62 -9.69
N LEU A 362 7.04 15.31 -8.51
CA LEU A 362 6.21 16.21 -7.72
C LEU A 362 7.08 17.14 -6.84
N THR A 363 7.54 18.23 -7.44
CA THR A 363 8.52 19.15 -6.83
C THR A 363 8.04 19.84 -5.54
N ASN A 364 6.73 19.96 -5.33
CA ASN A 364 6.14 20.55 -4.12
C ASN A 364 6.46 19.75 -2.85
N LEU A 365 6.77 18.45 -2.97
CA LEU A 365 7.15 17.57 -1.85
C LEU A 365 8.66 17.26 -1.83
N LYS A 366 9.49 17.98 -2.59
CA LYS A 366 10.93 17.71 -2.70
C LYS A 366 11.70 17.82 -1.38
N ASN A 367 11.13 18.42 -0.33
CA ASN A 367 11.76 18.52 1.00
C ASN A 367 11.18 17.51 2.01
N LYS A 368 10.33 16.58 1.55
CA LYS A 368 9.69 15.54 2.34
C LYS A 368 10.16 14.17 1.88
N ILE A 369 10.31 13.23 2.80
CA ILE A 369 10.64 11.84 2.47
C ILE A 369 9.32 11.06 2.46
N ALA A 370 8.79 10.79 1.27
CA ALA A 370 7.58 9.98 1.14
C ALA A 370 7.88 8.51 1.43
N VAL A 371 6.93 7.80 2.04
CA VAL A 371 7.03 6.37 2.35
C VAL A 371 5.87 5.56 1.80
N GLN A 372 4.73 6.20 1.53
CA GLN A 372 3.57 5.58 0.90
C GLN A 372 2.96 6.53 -0.13
N VAL A 373 2.49 5.98 -1.24
CA VAL A 373 1.66 6.68 -2.24
C VAL A 373 0.40 5.86 -2.51
N CYS A 374 -0.74 6.53 -2.63
CA CYS A 374 -2.01 5.88 -2.94
C CYS A 374 -2.82 6.73 -3.91
N ALA A 375 -3.33 6.10 -4.98
CA ALA A 375 -4.12 6.73 -6.01
C ALA A 375 -5.42 5.96 -6.24
N ARG A 376 -6.55 6.66 -6.26
CA ARG A 376 -7.83 6.08 -6.71
C ARG A 376 -8.76 7.16 -7.23
N LYS A 377 -9.50 6.84 -8.29
CA LYS A 377 -10.36 7.77 -9.02
C LYS A 377 -9.63 9.04 -9.47
N ARG A 378 -9.70 10.10 -8.66
CA ARG A 378 -9.03 11.40 -8.87
C ARG A 378 -8.41 11.95 -7.59
N LYS A 379 -8.00 11.05 -6.70
CA LYS A 379 -7.42 11.38 -5.39
C LYS A 379 -6.05 10.78 -5.30
N THR A 380 -5.13 11.56 -4.75
CA THR A 380 -3.77 11.11 -4.45
C THR A 380 -3.44 11.45 -3.01
N PHE A 381 -2.88 10.47 -2.31
CA PHE A 381 -2.31 10.63 -0.99
C PHE A 381 -0.83 10.30 -1.00
N VAL A 382 -0.06 11.08 -0.24
CA VAL A 382 1.35 10.85 0.04
C VAL A 382 1.54 10.85 1.55
N LEU A 383 2.04 9.74 2.08
CA LEU A 383 2.46 9.63 3.49
C LEU A 383 3.97 9.84 3.58
N THR A 384 4.43 10.58 4.59
CA THR A 384 5.87 10.79 4.83
C THR A 384 6.40 9.95 6.00
N ASP A 385 7.72 9.81 6.10
CA ASP A 385 8.41 9.09 7.18
C ASP A 385 8.16 9.68 8.59
N GLU A 386 7.79 10.95 8.64
CA GLU A 386 7.31 11.66 9.84
C GLU A 386 5.87 11.31 10.24
N GLY A 387 5.17 10.48 9.46
CA GLY A 387 3.78 10.11 9.68
C GLY A 387 2.77 11.20 9.27
N SER A 388 3.22 12.18 8.47
CA SER A 388 2.37 13.26 7.94
C SER A 388 1.71 12.85 6.63
N ALA A 389 0.41 13.15 6.49
CA ALA A 389 -0.36 12.88 5.29
C ALA A 389 -0.56 14.14 4.45
N TYR A 390 -0.31 14.03 3.15
CA TYR A 390 -0.64 15.05 2.15
C TYR A 390 -1.65 14.48 1.17
N ALA A 391 -2.61 15.29 0.75
CA ALA A 391 -3.56 14.87 -0.28
C ALA A 391 -3.84 15.97 -1.30
N PHE A 392 -4.24 15.55 -2.49
CA PHE A 392 -4.57 16.41 -3.62
C PHE A 392 -5.49 15.68 -4.60
N GLY A 393 -6.15 16.44 -5.46
CA GLY A 393 -7.16 15.97 -6.40
C GLY A 393 -8.58 16.43 -6.06
N TRP A 394 -9.55 15.57 -6.35
CA TRP A 394 -10.97 15.87 -6.24
C TRP A 394 -11.52 15.72 -4.81
N MET A 395 -12.17 16.77 -4.29
CA MET A 395 -12.76 16.84 -2.94
C MET A 395 -14.18 16.26 -2.84
N GLY A 396 -14.65 15.61 -3.90
CA GLY A 396 -15.96 14.98 -3.94
C GLY A 396 -16.21 14.09 -2.73
N PHE A 397 -17.42 14.19 -2.18
CA PHE A 397 -17.87 13.43 -1.01
C PHE A 397 -17.04 13.65 0.28
N GLY A 398 -16.12 14.62 0.31
CA GLY A 398 -15.22 14.82 1.46
C GLY A 398 -14.08 13.82 1.56
N SER A 399 -13.85 13.03 0.50
CA SER A 399 -12.93 11.90 0.52
C SER A 399 -11.44 12.26 0.40
N LEU A 400 -11.10 13.55 0.50
CA LEU A 400 -9.74 14.04 0.74
C LEU A 400 -9.48 14.43 2.21
N GLY A 401 -10.51 14.50 3.05
CA GLY A 401 -10.37 14.79 4.48
C GLY A 401 -10.20 16.27 4.82
N PHE A 402 -10.42 17.18 3.86
CA PHE A 402 -10.44 18.61 4.09
C PHE A 402 -11.86 19.08 4.45
N PRO A 403 -12.04 19.78 5.57
CA PRO A 403 -13.37 20.20 6.03
C PRO A 403 -14.01 21.32 5.23
N ASP A 404 -13.18 22.19 4.67
CA ASP A 404 -13.61 23.36 3.94
C ASP A 404 -13.38 23.12 2.45
N LYS A 405 -14.45 23.24 1.66
CA LYS A 405 -14.41 23.18 0.20
C LYS A 405 -14.04 24.53 -0.42
N GLY A 406 -13.94 25.60 0.36
CA GLY A 406 -13.77 26.96 -0.16
C GLY A 406 -14.70 27.22 -1.33
N THR A 407 -14.19 27.91 -2.36
CA THR A 407 -14.86 28.08 -3.66
C THR A 407 -14.57 26.95 -4.66
N SER A 408 -13.65 26.03 -4.35
CA SER A 408 -13.16 25.01 -5.29
C SER A 408 -13.18 23.62 -4.67
N ASP A 409 -13.84 22.67 -5.33
CA ASP A 409 -13.87 21.26 -4.95
C ASP A 409 -12.60 20.48 -5.36
N LYS A 410 -11.48 21.19 -5.56
CA LYS A 410 -10.22 20.64 -6.08
C LYS A 410 -9.05 21.14 -5.27
N VAL A 411 -8.12 20.24 -4.97
CA VAL A 411 -6.83 20.54 -4.35
C VAL A 411 -5.74 20.31 -5.38
N MET A 412 -5.23 21.38 -5.95
CA MET A 412 -4.35 21.35 -7.13
C MET A 412 -2.89 21.03 -6.82
N LYS A 413 -2.47 21.18 -5.55
CA LYS A 413 -1.11 20.90 -5.06
C LYS A 413 -1.21 20.10 -3.77
N PRO A 414 -0.22 19.26 -3.43
CA PRO A 414 -0.20 18.54 -2.18
C PRO A 414 -0.46 19.45 -0.97
N MET A 415 -1.54 19.18 -0.27
CA MET A 415 -1.95 19.93 0.92
C MET A 415 -1.84 19.02 2.14
N PHE A 416 -1.27 19.54 3.22
CA PHE A 416 -1.12 18.80 4.48
C PHE A 416 -2.48 18.60 5.16
N LEU A 417 -2.77 17.37 5.60
CA LEU A 417 -3.99 17.04 6.34
C LEU A 417 -3.86 17.47 7.80
N GLU A 418 -4.13 18.75 8.06
CA GLU A 418 -4.06 19.36 9.39
C GLU A 418 -4.90 18.61 10.44
N SER A 419 -6.03 18.03 10.04
CA SER A 419 -6.93 17.26 10.89
C SER A 419 -6.31 15.97 11.46
N LEU A 420 -5.26 15.44 10.84
CA LEU A 420 -4.54 14.25 11.29
C LEU A 420 -3.18 14.57 11.94
N ARG A 421 -2.83 15.86 12.11
CA ARG A 421 -1.50 16.30 12.58
C ARG A 421 -1.09 15.74 13.95
N SER A 422 -2.05 15.44 14.81
CA SER A 422 -1.83 14.91 16.16
C SER A 422 -1.50 13.42 16.17
N HIS A 423 -1.56 12.76 15.01
CA HIS A 423 -1.37 11.34 14.85
C HIS A 423 -0.19 11.05 13.93
N TYR A 424 0.59 10.04 14.27
CA TYR A 424 1.53 9.44 13.33
C TYR A 424 0.74 8.45 12.47
N ILE A 425 0.51 8.79 11.21
CA ILE A 425 -0.18 7.90 10.26
C ILE A 425 0.80 6.82 9.79
N SER A 426 0.38 5.57 9.85
CA SER A 426 1.18 4.40 9.42
C SER A 426 0.76 3.90 8.05
N GLN A 427 -0.52 4.02 7.69
CA GLN A 427 -1.05 3.59 6.40
C GLN A 427 -2.29 4.41 6.01
N ILE A 428 -2.45 4.68 4.71
CA ILE A 428 -3.66 5.24 4.11
C ILE A 428 -4.11 4.33 2.97
N SER A 429 -5.42 4.16 2.81
CA SER A 429 -6.03 3.53 1.65
C SER A 429 -7.20 4.37 1.15
N THR A 430 -7.31 4.56 -0.16
CA THR A 430 -8.32 5.43 -0.78
C THR A 430 -9.13 4.65 -1.82
N GLY A 431 -10.45 4.66 -1.64
CA GLY A 431 -11.43 4.02 -2.51
C GLY A 431 -12.03 5.03 -3.48
N LEU A 432 -13.11 4.66 -4.17
CA LEU A 432 -13.73 5.58 -5.14
C LEU A 432 -14.38 6.79 -4.49
N TYR A 433 -14.96 6.61 -3.30
CA TYR A 433 -15.77 7.63 -2.62
C TYR A 433 -15.37 7.89 -1.18
N HIS A 434 -14.46 7.11 -0.62
CA HIS A 434 -14.00 7.22 0.76
C HIS A 434 -12.50 6.93 0.88
N THR A 435 -11.96 7.21 2.06
CA THR A 435 -10.56 7.00 2.41
C THR A 435 -10.49 6.60 3.88
N VAL A 436 -9.57 5.70 4.20
CA VAL A 436 -9.32 5.22 5.55
C VAL A 436 -7.84 5.34 5.87
N ALA A 437 -7.50 5.80 7.06
CA ALA A 437 -6.15 5.94 7.58
C ALA A 437 -5.99 5.15 8.87
N VAL A 438 -4.84 4.50 9.04
CA VAL A 438 -4.45 3.77 10.25
C VAL A 438 -3.28 4.49 10.90
N THR A 439 -3.37 4.73 12.20
CA THR A 439 -2.30 5.38 12.97
C THR A 439 -1.36 4.37 13.62
N ARG A 440 -0.17 4.81 14.02
CA ARG A 440 0.78 4.01 14.83
C ARG A 440 0.18 3.51 16.15
N LYS A 441 -0.83 4.20 16.68
CA LYS A 441 -1.54 3.78 17.90
C LYS A 441 -2.61 2.71 17.64
N GLY A 442 -2.90 2.38 16.38
CA GLY A 442 -3.94 1.43 16.02
C GLY A 442 -5.33 2.04 15.85
N LEU A 443 -5.44 3.37 15.93
CA LEU A 443 -6.69 4.07 15.62
C LEU A 443 -6.95 4.06 14.11
N VAL A 444 -8.21 3.87 13.73
CA VAL A 444 -8.69 3.89 12.34
C VAL A 444 -9.52 5.14 12.13
N PHE A 445 -9.16 5.95 11.13
CA PHE A 445 -9.90 7.16 10.75
C PHE A 445 -10.52 6.98 9.37
N GLY A 446 -11.81 7.28 9.23
CA GLY A 446 -12.53 7.26 7.96
C GLY A 446 -13.04 8.64 7.57
N PHE A 447 -13.07 8.90 6.27
CA PHE A 447 -13.65 10.11 5.69
C PHE A 447 -14.06 9.88 4.24
N GLY A 448 -15.03 10.67 3.77
CA GLY A 448 -15.70 10.49 2.49
C GLY A 448 -17.16 10.08 2.62
N ASP A 449 -17.67 9.45 1.57
CA ASP A 449 -19.02 8.90 1.49
C ASP A 449 -19.20 7.70 2.43
N ASN A 450 -20.36 7.60 3.07
CA ASN A 450 -20.76 6.44 3.87
C ASN A 450 -22.23 6.03 3.65
N GLU A 451 -22.87 6.47 2.57
CA GLU A 451 -24.26 6.12 2.24
C GLU A 451 -24.49 4.60 2.12
N ARG A 452 -23.41 3.85 1.86
CA ARG A 452 -23.43 2.39 1.73
C ARG A 452 -22.73 1.67 2.89
N GLY A 453 -22.39 2.37 3.98
CA GLY A 453 -21.71 1.79 5.15
C GLY A 453 -20.23 1.51 4.97
N GLN A 454 -19.59 2.02 3.91
CA GLN A 454 -18.19 1.73 3.56
C GLN A 454 -17.14 2.28 4.54
N LEU A 455 -17.52 3.17 5.45
CA LEU A 455 -16.69 3.61 6.59
C LEU A 455 -16.92 2.75 7.84
N GLY A 456 -17.87 1.82 7.84
CA GLY A 456 -18.13 0.98 9.02
C GLY A 456 -18.71 1.75 10.22
N HIS A 457 -19.38 2.88 9.96
CA HIS A 457 -20.04 3.70 10.97
C HIS A 457 -21.55 3.82 10.70
N GLU A 458 -22.37 3.00 11.36
CA GLU A 458 -23.80 2.78 11.04
C GLU A 458 -24.65 4.05 10.94
N TRP A 459 -24.41 4.99 11.86
CA TRP A 459 -25.23 6.20 11.99
C TRP A 459 -24.72 7.40 11.19
N MET A 460 -23.56 7.28 10.52
CA MET A 460 -22.94 8.39 9.82
C MET A 460 -23.13 8.22 8.31
N ARG A 461 -23.60 9.24 7.61
CA ARG A 461 -23.84 9.17 6.15
C ARG A 461 -22.62 9.59 5.32
N GLY A 462 -21.68 10.31 5.95
CA GLY A 462 -20.37 10.62 5.40
C GLY A 462 -19.60 11.51 6.37
N CYS A 463 -18.29 11.64 6.18
CA CYS A 463 -17.43 12.50 6.99
C CYS A 463 -16.52 13.34 6.10
N LEU A 464 -16.66 14.66 6.17
CA LEU A 464 -15.74 15.57 5.47
C LEU A 464 -14.37 15.63 6.17
N LYS A 465 -14.37 15.47 7.50
CA LYS A 465 -13.16 15.39 8.31
C LYS A 465 -12.86 13.92 8.64
N PRO A 466 -11.58 13.53 8.70
CA PRO A 466 -11.17 12.27 9.29
C PRO A 466 -11.82 12.07 10.65
N THR A 467 -12.59 11.00 10.77
CA THR A 467 -13.36 10.65 11.97
C THR A 467 -12.94 9.27 12.42
N GLU A 468 -12.71 9.10 13.72
CA GLU A 468 -12.34 7.79 14.27
C GLU A 468 -13.48 6.78 14.06
N ILE A 469 -13.15 5.61 13.53
CA ILE A 469 -14.07 4.49 13.35
C ILE A 469 -13.79 3.45 14.43
N VAL A 470 -14.81 3.15 15.22
CA VAL A 470 -14.72 2.10 16.24
C VAL A 470 -15.01 0.74 15.59
N VAL A 471 -14.01 -0.13 15.59
CA VAL A 471 -14.15 -1.52 15.15
C VAL A 471 -14.58 -2.35 16.36
N GLN A 472 -15.85 -2.73 16.42
CA GLN A 472 -16.34 -3.62 17.46
C GLN A 472 -15.73 -5.01 17.27
N ARG A 473 -14.83 -5.38 18.16
CA ARG A 473 -14.24 -6.72 18.21
C ARG A 473 -15.31 -7.63 18.80
N GLY A 474 -15.76 -8.61 18.03
CA GLY A 474 -16.63 -9.66 18.56
C GLY A 474 -15.95 -10.29 19.78
N ILE A 475 -16.75 -10.65 20.79
CA ILE A 475 -16.26 -11.40 21.94
C ILE A 475 -15.67 -12.70 21.39
N ASP A 476 -14.35 -12.89 21.53
CA ASP A 476 -13.75 -14.20 21.33
C ASP A 476 -14.40 -15.16 22.34
N ASP A 477 -14.68 -16.41 21.93
CA ASP A 477 -15.27 -17.49 22.75
C ASP A 477 -14.43 -17.88 23.99
N THR A 478 -13.51 -17.02 24.44
CA THR A 478 -12.63 -17.18 25.61
C THR A 478 -12.85 -16.14 26.71
N GLY A 479 -13.81 -15.21 26.56
CA GLY A 479 -14.36 -14.46 27.71
C GLY A 479 -13.38 -13.56 28.49
N THR A 480 -12.31 -13.06 27.87
CA THR A 480 -11.39 -12.10 28.52
C THR A 480 -11.49 -10.71 27.90
N THR A 481 -12.02 -9.77 28.68
CA THR A 481 -12.12 -8.35 28.35
C THR A 481 -10.74 -7.68 28.42
N ASN A 482 -10.28 -7.07 27.32
CA ASN A 482 -9.36 -5.94 27.39
C ASN A 482 -10.21 -4.65 27.29
N GLY A 483 -10.21 -3.88 28.38
CA GLY A 483 -11.15 -2.81 28.64
C GLY A 483 -11.11 -1.66 27.62
N ASN A 484 -12.29 -1.31 27.09
CA ASN A 484 -12.54 -0.01 26.50
C ASN A 484 -12.91 0.97 27.62
N VAL A 485 -12.08 2.00 27.81
CA VAL A 485 -12.53 3.21 28.51
C VAL A 485 -13.33 4.02 27.51
N ALA A 486 -14.66 4.03 27.70
CA ALA A 486 -15.54 4.97 27.03
C ALA A 486 -15.26 6.38 27.53
N ILE A 487 -14.99 7.32 26.62
CA ILE A 487 -15.22 8.74 26.91
C ILE A 487 -16.37 9.17 26.00
N ALA A 488 -17.50 9.39 26.65
CA ALA A 488 -18.73 9.86 26.06
C ALA A 488 -18.55 11.24 25.40
N ALA A 489 -19.33 11.44 24.35
CA ALA A 489 -19.56 12.71 23.70
C ALA A 489 -19.89 13.83 24.72
N GLN A 490 -19.32 15.01 24.50
CA GLN A 490 -19.99 16.25 24.90
C GLN A 490 -20.33 17.03 23.65
N SER A 491 -21.63 17.08 23.39
CA SER A 491 -22.29 18.14 22.66
C SER A 491 -22.34 19.39 23.56
N GLY A 492 -21.93 20.52 22.98
CA GLY A 492 -21.89 21.85 23.59
C GLY A 492 -21.28 22.81 22.59
#